data_AF-A0A2J8LWL1-F1
#
_entry.id   AF-A0A2J8LWL1-F1
#
_cell.length_a   1.000
_cell.length_b   1.000
_cell.length_c   1.000
_cell.angle_alpha   90.00
_cell.angle_beta   90.00
_cell.angle_gamma   90.00
#
_symmetry.space_group_name_H-M   'P 1'
#
loop_
_entity.id
_entity.type
_entity.pdbx_description
1 polymer ?
#
loop_
_entity_poly.entity_id
_entity_poly.type
_entity_poly.pdbx_seq_one_letter_code
_entity_poly.pdbx_strand_id
1 'polypeptide(L)'
;MPLRHWGMARGSKPFGDGAQPMAAMGGLKVLLHWAGPGGGEPWVTFSESSLTAEEVCIHIAHKVGITPPCFNLFALFDAQAQVWLPPNHILEIPRDASLMLYFRIRFYFRNWHGMNPR
;
A
#
# COMPACT_ATOMS: atom_id res chain seq x y z
N MET A 1 11.81 -65.28 19.10
CA MET A 1 10.78 -65.10 18.05
C MET A 1 9.69 -64.19 18.59
N PRO A 2 9.04 -63.31 17.81
CA PRO A 2 9.30 -62.86 16.43
C PRO A 2 9.90 -61.43 16.42
N LEU A 3 10.80 -60.97 15.53
CA LEU A 3 10.79 -60.90 14.06
C LEU A 3 9.51 -60.32 13.46
N ARG A 4 9.46 -58.99 13.34
CA ARG A 4 8.82 -58.36 12.17
C ARG A 4 9.74 -57.31 11.55
N HIS A 5 9.89 -57.54 10.27
CA HIS A 5 10.78 -56.99 9.26
C HIS A 5 10.04 -55.92 8.46
N TRP A 6 10.81 -55.17 7.68
CA TRP A 6 10.45 -54.61 6.36
C TRP A 6 9.63 -53.29 6.38
N GLY A 7 10.03 -52.24 5.67
CA GLY A 7 11.13 -52.11 4.71
C GLY A 7 11.32 -50.65 4.28
N MET A 8 12.44 -50.40 3.58
CA MET A 8 12.68 -49.16 2.86
C MET A 8 11.65 -48.98 1.73
N ALA A 9 11.09 -47.77 1.63
CA ALA A 9 10.66 -47.23 0.36
C ALA A 9 11.35 -45.88 0.16
N ARG A 10 12.41 -45.91 -0.64
CA ARG A 10 13.06 -44.74 -1.22
C ARG A 10 12.10 -44.25 -2.32
N GLY A 11 11.28 -43.26 -1.99
CA GLY A 11 10.27 -42.65 -2.87
C GLY A 11 10.73 -41.29 -3.38
N SER A 12 11.30 -41.32 -4.57
CA SER A 12 11.53 -40.29 -5.58
C SER A 12 10.91 -38.89 -5.35
N LYS A 13 11.77 -37.86 -5.37
CA LYS A 13 11.41 -36.48 -5.77
C LYS A 13 10.81 -36.52 -7.19
N PRO A 14 9.65 -35.92 -7.44
CA PRO A 14 9.35 -35.35 -8.74
C PRO A 14 9.98 -33.94 -8.78
N PHE A 15 11.03 -33.81 -9.59
CA PHE A 15 11.44 -32.53 -10.16
C PHE A 15 10.47 -32.30 -11.33
N GLY A 16 9.48 -31.45 -11.11
CA GLY A 16 8.43 -31.09 -12.07
C GLY A 16 8.36 -29.58 -12.17
N ASP A 17 8.94 -29.12 -13.26
CA ASP A 17 9.04 -27.78 -13.82
C ASP A 17 7.88 -26.81 -13.53
N GLY A 18 8.24 -25.58 -13.15
CA GLY A 18 7.78 -24.42 -13.90
C GLY A 18 6.33 -23.98 -13.76
N ALA A 19 5.83 -23.81 -12.55
CA ALA A 19 4.86 -22.74 -12.28
C ALA A 19 4.99 -22.30 -10.81
N GLN A 20 6.04 -21.53 -10.51
CA GLN A 20 5.92 -20.61 -9.38
C GLN A 20 4.62 -19.84 -9.61
N PRO A 21 3.69 -19.78 -8.63
CA PRO A 21 2.65 -18.77 -8.68
C PRO A 21 3.40 -17.46 -8.84
N MET A 22 3.18 -16.76 -9.96
CA MET A 22 3.79 -15.49 -10.29
C MET A 22 4.05 -14.73 -9.00
N ALA A 23 5.33 -14.49 -8.69
CA ALA A 23 5.74 -13.78 -7.48
C ALA A 23 4.75 -12.64 -7.27
N ALA A 24 4.02 -12.69 -6.15
CA ALA A 24 2.85 -11.86 -5.87
C ALA A 24 3.07 -10.48 -6.48
N MET A 25 2.35 -10.18 -7.57
CA MET A 25 2.50 -8.92 -8.31
C MET A 25 2.36 -7.80 -7.30
N GLY A 26 3.48 -7.23 -6.88
CA GLY A 26 3.53 -6.26 -5.80
C GLY A 26 2.77 -5.03 -6.26
N GLY A 27 1.62 -4.79 -5.64
CA GLY A 27 0.88 -3.56 -5.86
C GLY A 27 1.57 -2.36 -5.21
N LEU A 28 1.26 -1.15 -5.67
CA LEU A 28 1.70 0.07 -5.01
C LEU A 28 1.07 0.15 -3.62
N LYS A 29 1.90 0.15 -2.57
CA LYS A 29 1.45 0.24 -1.18
C LYS A 29 1.53 1.68 -0.69
N VAL A 30 0.39 2.29 -0.36
CA VAL A 30 0.32 3.64 0.23
C VAL A 30 -0.01 3.54 1.71
N LEU A 31 0.89 4.04 2.55
CA LEU A 31 0.80 3.99 4.00
C LEU A 31 -0.13 5.07 4.55
N LEU A 32 -0.91 4.71 5.57
CA LEU A 32 -1.86 5.57 6.27
C LEU A 32 -1.42 5.80 7.71
N HIS A 33 -1.62 7.02 8.20
CA HIS A 33 -1.49 7.31 9.65
C HIS A 33 -2.69 6.84 10.45
N TRP A 34 -3.86 6.77 9.80
CA TRP A 34 -5.10 6.30 10.39
C TRP A 34 -5.93 5.59 9.33
N ALA A 35 -6.38 4.36 9.62
CA ALA A 35 -7.15 3.53 8.68
C ALA A 35 -8.63 3.94 8.57
N GLY A 36 -9.06 4.96 9.32
CA GLY A 36 -10.45 5.42 9.37
C GLY A 36 -11.28 4.71 10.46
N PRO A 37 -12.59 5.01 10.54
CA PRO A 37 -13.47 4.52 11.60
C PRO A 37 -13.61 3.00 11.67
N GLY A 38 -13.53 2.32 10.52
CA GLY A 38 -13.59 0.86 10.43
C GLY A 38 -12.30 0.14 10.84
N GLY A 39 -11.21 0.88 11.10
CA GLY A 39 -9.90 0.30 11.36
C GLY A 39 -9.35 -0.47 10.15
N GLY A 40 -8.55 -1.49 10.44
CA GLY A 40 -7.89 -2.34 9.43
C GLY A 40 -6.41 -1.99 9.24
N GLU A 41 -5.84 -2.51 8.16
CA GLU A 41 -4.42 -2.33 7.87
C GLU A 41 -4.10 -0.84 7.63
N PRO A 42 -2.97 -0.32 8.16
CA PRO A 42 -2.55 1.07 7.98
C PRO A 42 -1.95 1.33 6.59
N TRP A 43 -2.54 0.74 5.54
CA TRP A 43 -2.18 0.96 4.15
C TRP A 43 -3.31 0.60 3.19
N VAL A 44 -3.21 1.11 1.96
CA VAL A 44 -4.01 0.69 0.80
C VAL A 44 -3.06 0.20 -0.28
N THR A 45 -3.40 -0.91 -0.92
CA THR A 45 -2.62 -1.49 -2.03
C THR A 45 -3.40 -1.29 -3.33
N PHE A 46 -2.73 -0.75 -4.35
CA PHE A 46 -3.26 -0.53 -5.69
C PHE A 46 -2.62 -1.52 -6.67
N SER A 47 -3.40 -2.03 -7.62
CA SER A 47 -2.95 -3.01 -8.63
C SER A 47 -3.25 -2.58 -10.07
N GLU A 48 -3.85 -1.41 -10.24
CA GLU A 48 -4.11 -0.76 -11.51
C GLU A 48 -2.79 -0.44 -12.22
N SER A 49 -2.73 -0.61 -13.54
CA SER A 49 -1.48 -0.42 -14.29
C SER A 49 -0.94 1.01 -14.24
N SER A 50 -1.83 1.99 -14.15
CA SER A 50 -1.49 3.42 -14.11
C SER A 50 -2.56 4.18 -13.33
N LEU A 51 -2.15 5.03 -12.38
CA LEU A 51 -3.02 5.92 -11.62
C LEU A 51 -2.35 7.28 -11.44
N THR A 52 -3.13 8.34 -11.42
CA THR A 52 -2.67 9.65 -10.94
C THR A 52 -2.55 9.64 -9.41
N ALA A 53 -1.66 10.47 -8.87
CA ALA A 53 -1.60 10.71 -7.44
C ALA A 53 -2.93 11.25 -6.88
N GLU A 54 -3.67 12.04 -7.67
CA GLU A 54 -5.01 12.53 -7.31
C GLU A 54 -6.04 11.41 -7.17
N GLU A 55 -6.12 10.48 -8.13
CA GLU A 55 -7.03 9.32 -8.05
C GLU A 55 -6.75 8.47 -6.80
N VAL A 56 -5.46 8.23 -6.51
CA VAL A 56 -5.02 7.54 -5.28
C VAL A 56 -5.48 8.31 -4.04
N CYS A 57 -5.27 9.63 -4.01
CA CYS A 57 -5.70 10.48 -2.89
C CYS A 57 -7.22 10.44 -2.69
N ILE A 58 -8.01 10.56 -3.76
CA ILE A 58 -9.49 10.51 -3.70
C ILE A 58 -9.95 9.15 -3.17
N HIS A 59 -9.38 8.06 -3.66
CA HIS A 59 -9.72 6.70 -3.21
C HIS A 59 -9.45 6.54 -1.71
N ILE A 60 -8.27 6.92 -1.25
CA ILE A 60 -7.89 6.82 0.16
C ILE A 60 -8.77 7.74 1.01
N ALA A 61 -8.98 8.99 0.59
CA ALA A 61 -9.79 9.97 1.31
C ALA A 61 -11.21 9.46 1.57
N HIS A 62 -11.84 8.90 0.54
CA HIS A 62 -13.17 8.30 0.66
C HIS A 62 -13.18 7.11 1.63
N LYS A 63 -12.16 6.23 1.56
CA LYS A 63 -12.02 5.07 2.45
C LYS A 63 -11.89 5.48 3.93
N VAL A 64 -11.12 6.53 4.23
CA VAL A 64 -10.89 6.98 5.61
C VAL A 64 -11.94 7.98 6.13
N GLY A 65 -12.93 8.33 5.31
CA GLY A 65 -14.04 9.21 5.70
C GLY A 65 -13.73 10.71 5.62
N ILE A 66 -12.74 11.13 4.84
CA ILE A 66 -12.51 12.54 4.52
C ILE A 66 -13.56 12.97 3.49
N THR A 67 -14.10 14.19 3.64
CA THR A 67 -15.13 14.73 2.74
C THR A 67 -14.51 15.50 1.56
N PRO A 68 -15.20 15.60 0.40
CA PRO A 68 -14.67 16.27 -0.78
C PRO A 68 -14.11 17.69 -0.58
N PRO A 69 -14.73 18.57 0.24
CA PRO A 69 -14.16 19.89 0.53
C PRO A 69 -12.76 19.86 1.17
N CYS A 70 -12.39 18.74 1.79
CA CYS A 70 -11.11 18.55 2.47
C CYS A 70 -10.08 17.77 1.63
N PHE A 71 -10.44 17.26 0.45
CA PHE A 71 -9.52 16.43 -0.36
C PHE A 71 -8.23 17.15 -0.71
N ASN A 72 -8.33 18.43 -1.07
CA ASN A 72 -7.20 19.25 -1.48
C ASN A 72 -6.18 19.54 -0.36
N LEU A 73 -6.49 19.21 0.90
CA LEU A 73 -5.55 19.32 2.01
C LEU A 73 -4.53 18.18 2.02
N PHE A 74 -4.83 17.08 1.32
CA PHE A 74 -4.04 15.85 1.33
C PHE A 74 -3.22 15.67 0.05
N ALA A 75 -2.10 14.97 0.17
CA ALA A 75 -1.25 14.58 -0.94
C ALA A 75 -0.43 13.31 -0.59
N LEU A 76 0.30 12.80 -1.57
CA LEU A 76 1.24 11.69 -1.40
C LEU A 76 2.67 12.21 -1.15
N PHE A 77 3.31 11.66 -0.13
CA PHE A 77 4.69 11.94 0.23
C PHE A 77 5.55 10.69 0.06
N ASP A 78 6.59 10.79 -0.76
CA ASP A 78 7.62 9.75 -0.89
C ASP A 78 8.63 9.91 0.27
N ALA A 79 8.63 8.93 1.17
CA ALA A 79 9.50 8.95 2.34
C ALA A 79 10.97 8.63 2.03
N GLN A 80 11.28 7.96 0.93
CA GLN A 80 12.66 7.68 0.54
C GLN A 80 13.30 8.90 -0.11
N ALA A 81 12.61 9.49 -1.09
CA ALA A 81 13.08 10.67 -1.80
C ALA A 81 12.85 11.99 -1.03
N GLN A 82 12.04 11.97 0.04
CA GLN A 82 11.65 13.15 0.82
C GLN A 82 10.96 14.24 -0.02
N VAL A 83 10.15 13.83 -0.99
CA VAL A 83 9.43 14.73 -1.91
C VAL A 83 7.93 14.47 -1.89
N TRP A 84 7.16 15.49 -2.27
CA TRP A 84 5.72 15.36 -2.49
C TRP A 84 5.45 15.13 -3.98
N LEU A 85 4.53 14.23 -4.27
CA LEU A 85 4.07 14.03 -5.64
C LEU A 85 3.08 15.14 -6.03
N PRO A 86 3.18 15.74 -7.22
CA PRO A 86 2.12 16.60 -7.73
C PRO A 86 0.86 15.76 -8.03
N PRO A 87 -0.35 16.34 -7.96
CA PRO A 87 -1.60 15.59 -8.12
C PRO A 87 -1.73 14.90 -9.48
N ASN A 88 -1.11 15.45 -10.52
CA ASN A 88 -1.06 14.89 -11.87
C ASN A 88 0.09 13.90 -12.10
N HIS A 89 0.85 13.53 -11.07
CA HIS A 89 1.92 12.53 -11.20
C HIS A 89 1.33 11.16 -11.53
N ILE A 90 1.88 10.49 -12.54
CA ILE A 90 1.46 9.15 -12.96
C ILE A 90 2.29 8.10 -12.25
N LEU A 91 1.63 7.27 -11.46
CA LEU A 91 2.15 6.09 -10.79
C LEU A 91 1.88 4.87 -11.67
N GLU A 92 2.92 4.16 -12.09
CA GLU A 92 2.80 2.96 -12.93
C GLU A 92 3.21 1.70 -12.17
N ILE A 93 2.39 0.66 -12.24
CA ILE A 93 2.63 -0.63 -11.58
C ILE A 93 2.99 -1.66 -12.66
N PRO A 94 4.09 -2.44 -12.53
CA PRO A 94 4.86 -2.66 -11.30
C PRO A 94 6.07 -1.73 -11.10
N ARG A 95 6.34 -0.77 -12.00
CA ARG A 95 7.54 0.09 -11.95
C ARG A 95 7.71 0.78 -10.60
N ASP A 96 6.61 1.31 -10.07
CA ASP A 96 6.58 2.15 -8.87
C ASP A 96 6.16 1.35 -7.63
N ALA A 97 6.07 0.02 -7.71
CA ALA A 97 5.61 -0.84 -6.62
C ALA A 97 6.51 -0.80 -5.36
N SER A 98 7.78 -0.41 -5.51
CA SER A 98 8.73 -0.28 -4.40
C SER A 98 8.70 1.09 -3.71
N LEU A 99 7.89 2.04 -4.19
CA LEU A 99 7.81 3.37 -3.58
C LEU A 99 7.22 3.29 -2.17
N MET A 100 7.80 4.07 -1.25
CA MET A 100 7.31 4.19 0.12
C MET A 100 6.48 5.47 0.26
N LEU A 101 5.23 5.41 -0.20
CA LEU A 101 4.32 6.56 -0.20
C LEU A 101 3.50 6.63 1.09
N TYR A 102 3.32 7.84 1.61
CA TYR A 102 2.37 8.15 2.68
C TYR A 102 1.28 9.08 2.20
N PHE A 103 0.04 8.78 2.56
CA PHE A 103 -1.07 9.71 2.46
C PHE A 103 -1.08 10.67 3.67
N ARG A 104 -0.89 11.97 3.43
CA ARG A 104 -0.68 12.98 4.49
C ARG A 104 -1.37 14.31 4.18
N ILE A 105 -1.71 15.05 5.25
CA ILE A 105 -2.06 16.47 5.15
C ILE A 105 -0.80 17.24 4.70
N ARG A 106 -0.87 17.89 3.55
CA ARG A 106 0.19 18.74 2.98
C ARG A 106 -0.06 20.21 3.24
N PHE A 107 -1.32 20.64 3.14
CA PHE A 107 -1.72 22.03 3.34
C PHE A 107 -2.36 22.17 4.71
N TYR A 108 -1.71 22.91 5.59
CA TYR A 108 -2.13 23.07 6.98
C TYR A 108 -2.04 24.53 7.40
N PHE A 109 -3.11 25.02 8.03
CA PHE A 109 -3.19 26.38 8.53
C PHE A 109 -2.93 26.37 10.04
N ARG A 110 -1.92 27.14 10.48
CA ARG A 110 -1.61 27.27 11.91
C ARG A 110 -2.77 27.95 12.64
N ASN A 111 -2.99 27.59 13.90
CA ASN A 111 -4.09 28.08 14.73
C ASN A 111 -5.50 27.81 14.17
N TRP A 112 -5.69 26.78 13.33
CA TRP A 112 -7.01 26.40 12.80
C TRP A 112 -8.04 26.12 13.90
N HIS A 113 -7.59 25.68 15.08
CA HIS A 113 -8.42 25.40 16.26
C HIS A 113 -8.69 26.64 17.13
N GLY A 114 -8.10 27.80 16.83
CA GLY A 114 -8.38 29.07 17.50
C GLY A 114 -7.99 29.17 18.98
N MET A 115 -7.10 28.28 19.47
CA MET A 115 -6.70 28.27 20.89
C MET A 115 -5.47 29.13 21.18
N ASN A 116 -4.79 29.67 20.16
CA ASN A 116 -3.78 30.69 20.37
C ASN A 116 -4.46 32.07 20.30
N PRO A 117 -4.53 32.81 21.44
CA PRO A 117 -5.16 34.14 21.49
C PRO A 117 -4.24 35.26 21.00
N ARG A 118 -2.98 34.95 20.63
CA ARG A 118 -1.97 35.91 20.17
C ARG A 118 -2.12 36.28 18.71
#